data_AF-A0A259LRX1-F1
#
_entry.id   AF-A0A259LRX1-F1
#
_cell.length_a   1.000
_cell.length_b   1.000
_cell.length_c   1.000
_cell.angle_alpha   90.00
_cell.angle_beta   90.00
_cell.angle_gamma   90.00
#
_symmetry.space_group_name_H-M   'P 1'
#
loop_
_entity.id
_entity.type
_entity.pdbx_description
1 polymer ?
#
loop_
_entity_poly.entity_id
_entity_poly.type
_entity_poly.pdbx_seq_one_letter_code
_entity_poly.pdbx_strand_id
1 'polypeptide(L)'
;MSRTRNTDNQFALDLGEDTPVKSTEIQWTEPVDHAQRLATLSDTEALLAQWQQAGWIRPLDTGFARLIRELSEEQGDTPQPLVLLLAALTSHQVGRGHVCIDLAALLADAGHTLALPPEEPVKPVLTDVEAADLAGTHPKDLLARVQLDDCLTALQRSQAVSDGTTPAPLVLNGTRLYLRRFW
;
A
#
# COMPACT_ATOMS: atom_id res chain seq x y z
N MET A 1 -66.52 -47.86 -34.58
CA MET A 1 -66.53 -47.45 -33.16
C MET A 1 -66.25 -45.95 -33.15
N SER A 2 -67.26 -45.10 -33.36
CA SER A 2 -68.02 -44.41 -32.27
C SER A 2 -67.10 -43.55 -31.39
N ARG A 3 -67.31 -42.27 -31.08
CA ARG A 3 -68.27 -41.20 -31.42
C ARG A 3 -67.76 -39.96 -30.64
N THR A 4 -67.76 -38.76 -31.23
CA THR A 4 -68.23 -37.46 -30.63
C THR A 4 -67.44 -36.91 -29.40
N ARG A 5 -67.08 -35.62 -29.21
CA ARG A 5 -67.74 -34.32 -29.43
C ARG A 5 -66.76 -33.14 -29.19
N ASN A 6 -66.99 -32.02 -29.89
CA ASN A 6 -66.57 -30.63 -29.59
C ASN A 6 -66.72 -30.26 -28.10
N THR A 7 -66.00 -29.23 -27.62
CA THR A 7 -66.55 -27.89 -27.22
C THR A 7 -65.47 -26.96 -26.62
N ASP A 8 -65.49 -25.72 -27.14
CA ASP A 8 -65.10 -24.39 -26.64
C ASP A 8 -63.69 -23.95 -26.16
N ASN A 9 -63.26 -22.86 -26.83
CA ASN A 9 -62.39 -21.78 -26.38
C ASN A 9 -62.91 -21.13 -25.08
N GLN A 10 -62.01 -20.72 -24.16
CA GLN A 10 -61.93 -19.33 -23.67
C GLN A 10 -60.79 -19.06 -22.64
N PHE A 11 -60.11 -17.92 -22.86
CA PHE A 11 -59.31 -17.06 -21.93
C PHE A 11 -58.00 -17.64 -21.34
N ALA A 12 -56.89 -16.90 -21.20
CA ALA A 12 -56.68 -15.45 -21.14
C ALA A 12 -55.30 -15.05 -21.69
N LEU A 13 -55.22 -13.85 -22.27
CA LEU A 13 -53.99 -13.07 -22.39
C LEU A 13 -53.46 -12.81 -20.97
N ASP A 14 -52.21 -13.18 -20.70
CA ASP A 14 -51.44 -12.58 -19.63
C ASP A 14 -50.07 -12.17 -20.17
N LEU A 15 -49.84 -10.87 -20.15
CA LEU A 15 -48.60 -10.18 -20.44
C LEU A 15 -47.90 -9.97 -19.09
N GLY A 16 -46.75 -10.60 -18.88
CA GLY A 16 -45.91 -10.38 -17.70
C GLY A 16 -44.60 -11.14 -17.88
N GLU A 17 -43.62 -10.52 -18.53
CA GLU A 17 -42.54 -9.73 -17.93
C GLU A 17 -41.32 -10.59 -17.57
N ASP A 18 -40.23 -10.22 -18.26
CA ASP A 18 -38.83 -10.58 -18.06
C ASP A 18 -38.50 -11.10 -16.66
N THR A 19 -38.04 -12.33 -16.59
CA THR A 19 -37.20 -12.78 -15.47
C THR A 19 -35.81 -12.18 -15.69
N PRO A 20 -35.33 -11.24 -14.85
CA PRO A 20 -34.04 -10.63 -15.08
C PRO A 20 -32.97 -11.67 -14.75
N VAL A 21 -32.21 -12.04 -15.77
CA VAL A 21 -30.88 -12.62 -15.61
C VAL A 21 -30.12 -11.66 -14.70
N LYS A 22 -29.78 -12.10 -13.49
CA LYS A 22 -29.02 -11.32 -12.52
C LYS A 22 -27.59 -11.22 -13.06
N SER A 23 -27.37 -10.25 -13.93
CA SER A 23 -26.08 -9.87 -14.46
C SER A 23 -25.14 -9.65 -13.29
N THR A 24 -24.14 -10.51 -13.17
CA THR A 24 -23.00 -10.27 -12.30
C THR A 24 -22.35 -8.99 -12.79
N GLU A 25 -22.62 -7.88 -12.11
CA GLU A 25 -21.91 -6.63 -12.29
C GLU A 25 -20.43 -6.93 -12.09
N ILE A 26 -19.67 -6.90 -13.18
CA ILE A 26 -18.22 -6.78 -13.12
C ILE A 26 -17.99 -5.43 -12.46
N GLN A 27 -17.73 -5.44 -11.16
CA GLN A 27 -17.22 -4.28 -10.45
C GLN A 27 -15.86 -3.97 -11.06
N TRP A 28 -15.82 -2.95 -11.90
CA TRP A 28 -14.59 -2.36 -12.36
C TRP A 28 -13.90 -1.78 -11.12
N THR A 29 -12.88 -2.47 -10.62
CA THR A 29 -11.99 -1.93 -9.61
C THR A 29 -11.40 -0.66 -10.20
N GLU A 30 -11.71 0.50 -9.61
CA GLU A 30 -11.12 1.77 -10.02
C GLU A 30 -9.58 1.62 -10.04
N PRO A 31 -8.88 2.16 -11.05
CA PRO A 31 -7.43 2.09 -11.09
C PRO A 31 -6.89 2.72 -9.80
N VAL A 32 -6.17 1.92 -9.00
CA VAL A 32 -5.60 2.39 -7.73
C VAL A 32 -4.66 3.57 -8.03
N ASP A 33 -5.06 4.76 -7.58
CA ASP A 33 -4.24 5.96 -7.77
C ASP A 33 -3.07 5.94 -6.78
N HIS A 34 -1.90 5.53 -7.28
CA HIS A 34 -0.65 5.52 -6.54
C HIS A 34 -0.27 6.90 -6.00
N ALA A 35 -0.67 8.00 -6.66
CA ALA A 35 -0.40 9.36 -6.17
C ALA A 35 -1.18 9.66 -4.89
N GLN A 36 -2.39 9.12 -4.76
CA GLN A 36 -3.23 9.33 -3.60
C GLN A 36 -2.67 8.65 -2.34
N ARG A 37 -1.98 7.50 -2.48
CA ARG A 37 -1.39 6.76 -1.36
C ARG A 37 -0.30 7.54 -0.61
N LEU A 38 0.35 8.49 -1.27
CA LEU A 38 1.36 9.38 -0.68
C LEU A 38 0.93 10.85 -0.66
N ALA A 39 -0.36 11.13 -0.86
CA ALA A 39 -0.88 12.51 -0.86
C ALA A 39 -0.90 13.12 0.54
N THR A 40 -1.24 12.31 1.55
CA THR A 40 -1.33 12.76 2.95
C THR A 40 -0.66 11.77 3.90
N LEU A 41 -0.41 12.23 5.14
CA LEU A 41 0.10 11.39 6.22
C LEU A 41 -0.85 10.21 6.50
N SER A 42 -2.15 10.49 6.56
CA SER A 42 -3.18 9.48 6.81
C SER A 42 -3.25 8.44 5.70
N ASP A 43 -3.12 8.85 4.43
CA ASP A 43 -3.11 7.91 3.30
C ASP A 43 -1.88 6.98 3.35
N THR A 44 -0.73 7.54 3.72
CA THR A 44 0.52 6.76 3.86
C THR A 44 0.45 5.80 5.03
N GLU A 45 -0.10 6.23 6.17
CA GLU A 45 -0.32 5.35 7.33
C GLU A 45 -1.32 4.23 7.01
N ALA A 46 -2.39 4.53 6.28
CA ALA A 46 -3.36 3.54 5.84
C ALA A 46 -2.71 2.52 4.89
N LEU A 47 -1.87 2.96 3.95
CA LEU A 47 -1.07 2.08 3.10
C LEU A 47 -0.17 1.16 3.94
N LEU A 48 0.59 1.71 4.89
CA LEU A 48 1.47 0.92 5.75
C LEU A 48 0.68 -0.08 6.61
N ALA A 49 -0.51 0.31 7.08
CA ALA A 49 -1.40 -0.58 7.81
C ALA A 49 -1.90 -1.73 6.92
N GLN A 50 -2.22 -1.47 5.65
CA GLN A 50 -2.59 -2.51 4.68
C GLN A 50 -1.43 -3.49 4.44
N TRP A 51 -0.20 -3.02 4.26
CA TRP A 51 0.97 -3.89 4.13
C TRP A 51 1.22 -4.73 5.39
N GLN A 52 1.05 -4.15 6.58
CA GLN A 52 1.15 -4.89 7.83
C GLN A 52 0.05 -5.96 7.94
N GLN A 53 -1.19 -5.63 7.56
CA GLN A 53 -2.31 -6.57 7.53
C GLN A 53 -2.08 -7.68 6.49
N ALA A 54 -1.42 -7.39 5.38
CA ALA A 54 -1.01 -8.40 4.40
C ALA A 54 0.19 -9.24 4.87
N GLY A 55 0.82 -8.91 6.01
CA GLY A 55 2.01 -9.59 6.52
C GLY A 55 3.28 -9.26 5.76
N TRP A 56 3.30 -8.17 4.98
CA TRP A 56 4.45 -7.75 4.19
C TRP A 56 5.50 -7.09 5.07
N ILE A 57 5.08 -6.23 6.00
CA ILE A 57 5.94 -5.54 6.97
C ILE A 57 5.49 -5.85 8.40
N ARG A 58 6.38 -5.60 9.37
CA ARG A 58 6.11 -5.92 10.77
C ARG A 58 5.36 -4.78 11.45
N PRO A 59 4.66 -5.03 12.57
CA PRO A 59 4.06 -3.96 13.38
C PRO A 59 5.06 -2.90 13.84
N LEU A 60 6.33 -3.27 14.03
CA LEU A 60 7.40 -2.35 14.37
C LEU A 60 7.64 -1.31 13.25
N ASP A 61 7.56 -1.72 11.99
CA ASP A 61 7.87 -0.84 10.85
C ASP A 61 6.80 0.26 10.71
N THR A 62 5.52 -0.09 10.94
CA THR A 62 4.43 0.90 10.99
C THR A 62 4.50 1.76 12.25
N GLY A 63 4.85 1.16 13.39
CA GLY A 63 5.04 1.88 14.66
C GLY A 63 6.16 2.92 14.56
N PHE A 64 7.24 2.59 13.87
CA PHE A 64 8.33 3.52 13.65
C PHE A 64 7.93 4.70 12.75
N ALA A 65 7.17 4.48 11.68
CA ALA A 65 6.63 5.58 10.88
C ALA A 65 5.72 6.51 11.70
N ARG A 66 4.83 5.95 12.54
CA ARG A 66 4.00 6.76 13.45
C ARG A 66 4.83 7.57 14.44
N LEU A 67 5.89 6.98 15.01
CA LEU A 67 6.81 7.70 15.89
C LEU A 67 7.48 8.89 15.18
N ILE A 68 7.90 8.72 13.92
CA ILE A 68 8.49 9.82 13.13
C ILE A 68 7.50 10.97 12.95
N ARG A 69 6.23 10.66 12.72
CA ARG A 69 5.16 11.65 12.66
C ARG A 69 5.00 12.38 14.00
N GLU A 70 4.80 11.64 15.09
CA GLU A 70 4.62 12.18 16.44
C GLU A 70 5.78 13.12 16.82
N LEU A 71 7.03 12.67 16.64
CA LEU A 71 8.23 13.47 16.93
C LEU A 71 8.34 14.74 16.08
N SER A 72 7.85 14.71 14.84
CA SER A 72 7.83 15.89 13.98
C SER A 72 6.78 16.89 14.45
N GLU A 73 5.58 16.41 14.78
CA GLU A 73 4.48 17.23 15.31
C GLU A 73 4.85 17.89 16.66
N GLU A 74 5.51 17.16 17.56
CA GLU A 74 6.04 17.69 18.83
C GLU A 74 7.04 18.85 18.64
N GLN A 75 7.75 18.85 17.52
CA GLN A 75 8.70 19.91 17.15
C GLN A 75 8.05 21.03 16.33
N GLY A 76 6.73 21.00 16.15
CA GLY A 76 5.98 21.98 15.37
C GLY A 76 6.19 21.84 13.85
N ASP A 77 6.68 20.68 13.40
CA ASP A 77 6.86 20.34 11.98
C ASP A 77 5.70 19.46 11.49
N THR A 78 5.49 19.44 10.18
CA THR A 78 4.60 18.48 9.52
C THR A 78 5.44 17.71 8.51
N PRO A 79 5.74 16.42 8.76
CA PRO A 79 6.62 15.68 7.89
C PRO A 79 5.95 15.47 6.53
N GLN A 80 6.74 15.29 5.49
CA GLN A 80 6.19 14.87 4.20
C GLN A 80 5.75 13.40 4.28
N PRO A 81 4.66 12.99 3.61
CA PRO A 81 4.22 11.59 3.59
C PRO A 81 5.31 10.62 3.14
N LEU A 82 6.15 11.03 2.18
CA LEU A 82 7.30 10.25 1.71
C LEU A 82 8.30 9.92 2.84
N VAL A 83 8.48 10.81 3.84
CA VAL A 83 9.37 10.56 4.98
C VAL A 83 8.84 9.40 5.83
N LEU A 84 7.52 9.30 6.03
CA LEU A 84 6.93 8.20 6.78
C LEU A 84 7.12 6.86 6.07
N LEU A 85 6.94 6.83 4.74
CA LEU A 85 7.22 5.65 3.93
C LEU A 85 8.68 5.22 4.07
N LEU A 86 9.63 6.15 3.85
CA LEU A 86 11.06 5.86 3.90
C LEU A 86 11.51 5.42 5.31
N ALA A 87 10.90 5.96 6.37
CA ALA A 87 11.13 5.52 7.74
C ALA A 87 10.72 4.04 7.94
N ALA A 88 9.49 3.68 7.53
CA ALA A 88 9.01 2.30 7.61
C ALA A 88 9.91 1.34 6.80
N LEU A 89 10.29 1.72 5.58
CA LEU A 89 11.16 0.91 4.73
C LEU A 89 12.57 0.75 5.31
N THR A 90 13.12 1.78 5.95
CA THR A 90 14.41 1.70 6.65
C THR A 90 14.33 0.74 7.83
N SER A 91 13.27 0.83 8.64
CA SER A 91 13.02 -0.11 9.75
C SER A 91 12.88 -1.56 9.24
N HIS A 92 12.18 -1.74 8.12
CA HIS A 92 12.00 -3.06 7.48
C HIS A 92 13.35 -3.65 7.06
N GLN A 93 14.21 -2.87 6.39
CA GLN A 93 15.55 -3.31 6.00
C GLN A 93 16.41 -3.71 7.20
N VAL A 94 16.34 -2.93 8.29
CA VAL A 94 17.01 -3.30 9.55
C VAL A 94 16.46 -4.60 10.12
N GLY A 95 15.16 -4.82 10.01
CA GLY A 95 14.53 -6.09 10.36
C GLY A 95 15.03 -7.31 9.60
N ARG A 96 15.50 -7.09 8.38
CA ARG A 96 16.09 -8.11 7.50
C ARG A 96 17.60 -8.23 7.67
N GLY A 97 18.20 -7.50 8.61
CA GLY A 97 19.63 -7.56 8.93
C GLY A 97 20.50 -6.57 8.17
N HIS A 98 19.92 -5.65 7.40
CA HIS A 98 20.66 -4.56 6.79
C HIS A 98 20.91 -3.42 7.80
N VAL A 99 21.98 -2.65 7.60
CA VAL A 99 22.33 -1.54 8.51
C VAL A 99 21.62 -0.24 8.08
N CYS A 100 21.34 -0.10 6.79
CA CYS A 100 20.71 1.05 6.15
C CYS A 100 19.94 0.64 4.91
N ILE A 101 19.21 1.59 4.33
CA ILE A 101 18.67 1.49 2.98
C ILE A 101 19.40 2.49 2.07
N ASP A 102 19.87 2.03 0.90
CA ASP A 102 20.41 2.91 -0.14
C ASP A 102 19.26 3.33 -1.05
N LEU A 103 18.92 4.62 -1.02
CA LEU A 103 17.78 5.18 -1.73
C LEU A 103 17.94 5.08 -3.25
N ALA A 104 19.16 5.18 -3.77
CA ALA A 104 19.41 5.02 -5.20
C ALA A 104 19.15 3.57 -5.65
N ALA A 105 19.62 2.60 -4.87
CA ALA A 105 19.38 1.18 -5.14
C ALA A 105 17.90 0.81 -4.97
N LEU A 106 17.25 1.36 -3.94
CA LEU A 106 15.81 1.18 -3.69
C LEU A 106 14.97 1.63 -4.89
N LEU A 107 15.25 2.81 -5.44
CA LEU A 107 14.48 3.34 -6.56
C LEU A 107 14.83 2.65 -7.88
N ALA A 108 16.02 2.06 -8.02
CA ALA A 108 16.40 1.27 -9.18
C ALA A 108 15.72 -0.10 -9.22
N ASP A 109 15.62 -0.78 -8.07
CA ASP A 109 14.95 -2.09 -7.94
C ASP A 109 14.36 -2.29 -6.54
N ALA A 110 13.15 -1.77 -6.36
CA ALA A 110 12.43 -1.86 -5.08
C ALA A 110 12.04 -3.30 -4.74
N GLY A 111 11.72 -4.12 -5.74
CA GLY A 111 11.33 -5.52 -5.55
C GLY A 111 12.47 -6.32 -4.92
N HIS A 112 13.66 -6.24 -5.52
CA HIS A 112 14.86 -6.89 -4.99
C HIS A 112 15.28 -6.30 -3.65
N THR A 113 15.32 -4.97 -3.53
CA THR A 113 15.77 -4.30 -2.31
C THR A 113 14.89 -4.65 -1.12
N LEU A 114 13.56 -4.63 -1.29
CA LEU A 114 12.62 -4.79 -0.18
C LEU A 114 12.23 -6.25 0.08
N ALA A 115 12.30 -7.11 -0.93
CA ALA A 115 11.71 -8.46 -0.92
C ALA A 115 10.23 -8.42 -0.46
N LEU A 116 9.48 -7.47 -1.03
CA LEU A 116 8.07 -7.25 -0.75
C LEU A 116 7.24 -7.38 -2.04
N PRO A 117 6.13 -8.15 -2.02
CA PRO A 117 5.67 -9.01 -0.94
C PRO A 117 6.66 -10.15 -0.63
N PRO A 118 6.59 -10.75 0.58
CA PRO A 118 7.38 -11.93 0.91
C PRO A 118 7.09 -13.09 -0.07
N GLU A 119 8.12 -13.81 -0.51
CA GLU A 119 7.97 -14.98 -1.39
C GLU A 119 7.17 -16.10 -0.71
N GLU A 120 7.40 -16.31 0.58
CA GLU A 120 6.62 -17.21 1.42
C GLU A 120 5.65 -16.38 2.26
N PRO A 121 4.33 -16.42 1.96
CA PRO A 121 3.36 -15.64 2.70
C PRO A 121 3.26 -16.15 4.14
N VAL A 122 3.42 -15.23 5.10
CA VAL A 122 3.27 -15.52 6.55
C VAL A 122 1.82 -15.79 6.93
N LYS A 123 0.87 -15.32 6.10
CA LYS A 123 -0.56 -15.54 6.24
C LYS A 123 -1.06 -16.60 5.24
N PRO A 124 -2.18 -17.29 5.52
CA PRO A 124 -2.83 -18.15 4.52
C PRO A 124 -3.06 -17.41 3.21
N VAL A 125 -3.12 -18.15 2.11
CA VAL A 125 -3.30 -17.64 0.75
C VAL A 125 -4.41 -16.59 0.73
N LEU A 126 -4.05 -15.37 0.35
CA LEU A 126 -4.99 -14.27 0.15
C LEU A 126 -6.04 -14.70 -0.87
N THR A 127 -7.29 -14.27 -0.67
CA THR A 127 -8.31 -14.43 -1.71
C THR A 127 -7.90 -13.62 -2.96
N ASP A 128 -8.39 -14.02 -4.14
CA ASP A 128 -8.10 -13.30 -5.40
C ASP A 128 -8.47 -11.81 -5.31
N VAL A 129 -9.51 -11.48 -4.52
CA VAL A 129 -9.96 -10.11 -4.27
C VAL A 129 -8.93 -9.34 -3.44
N GLU A 130 -8.46 -9.92 -2.32
CA GLU A 130 -7.43 -9.29 -1.48
C GLU A 130 -6.10 -9.11 -2.22
N ALA A 131 -5.74 -10.08 -3.07
CA ALA A 131 -4.55 -9.98 -3.91
C ALA A 131 -4.68 -8.87 -4.97
N ALA A 132 -5.86 -8.74 -5.59
CA ALA A 132 -6.14 -7.67 -6.55
C ALA A 132 -6.12 -6.28 -5.90
N ASP A 133 -6.69 -6.14 -4.70
CA ASP A 133 -6.69 -4.88 -3.93
C ASP A 133 -5.26 -4.44 -3.55
N LEU A 134 -4.38 -5.42 -3.24
CA LEU A 134 -2.99 -5.15 -2.92
C LEU A 134 -2.12 -4.87 -4.15
N ALA A 135 -2.51 -5.32 -5.35
CA ALA A 135 -1.74 -5.15 -6.59
C ALA A 135 -1.36 -3.68 -6.84
N GLY A 136 -2.30 -2.74 -6.60
CA GLY A 136 -2.07 -1.29 -6.73
C GLY A 136 -1.35 -0.64 -5.54
N THR A 137 -0.86 -1.43 -4.60
CA THR A 137 -0.15 -0.96 -3.41
C THR A 137 1.25 -1.52 -3.33
N HIS A 138 1.74 -2.26 -4.33
CA HIS A 138 3.08 -2.83 -4.28
C HIS A 138 4.14 -1.72 -4.19
N PRO A 139 5.19 -1.91 -3.35
CA PRO A 139 6.26 -0.92 -3.23
C PRO A 139 6.94 -0.56 -4.54
N LYS A 140 7.10 -1.53 -5.46
CA LYS A 140 7.69 -1.29 -6.79
C LYS A 140 6.86 -0.30 -7.62
N ASP A 141 5.55 -0.44 -7.58
CA ASP A 141 4.64 0.36 -8.42
C ASP A 141 4.48 1.76 -7.83
N LEU A 142 4.48 1.85 -6.50
CA LEU A 142 4.49 3.11 -5.77
C LEU A 142 5.80 3.90 -6.00
N LEU A 143 6.94 3.24 -5.88
CA LEU A 143 8.26 3.88 -5.97
C LEU A 143 8.68 4.18 -7.41
N ALA A 144 8.09 3.54 -8.43
CA ALA A 144 8.39 3.79 -9.84
C ALA A 144 8.18 5.25 -10.27
N ARG A 145 7.40 6.03 -9.51
CA ARG A 145 7.13 7.45 -9.77
C ARG A 145 7.92 8.41 -8.89
N VAL A 146 8.65 7.90 -7.89
CA VAL A 146 9.41 8.70 -6.94
C VAL A 146 10.83 8.91 -7.47
N GLN A 147 11.31 10.16 -7.50
CA GLN A 147 12.69 10.45 -7.88
C GLN A 147 13.61 10.51 -6.66
N LEU A 148 14.90 10.23 -6.88
CA LEU A 148 15.90 10.27 -5.82
C LEU A 148 15.98 11.67 -5.18
N ASP A 149 15.93 12.72 -5.98
CA ASP A 149 15.99 14.10 -5.49
C ASP A 149 14.78 14.46 -4.62
N ASP A 150 13.60 13.90 -4.90
CA ASP A 150 12.41 14.07 -4.06
C ASP A 150 12.61 13.43 -2.69
N CYS A 151 13.15 12.20 -2.66
CA CYS A 151 13.50 11.52 -1.40
C CYS A 151 14.51 12.33 -0.59
N LEU A 152 15.61 12.76 -1.21
CA LEU A 152 16.66 13.51 -0.53
C LEU A 152 16.13 14.85 0.00
N THR A 153 15.37 15.57 -0.83
CA THR A 153 14.77 16.85 -0.43
C THR A 153 13.77 16.68 0.72
N ALA A 154 12.91 15.66 0.66
CA ALA A 154 11.93 15.39 1.71
C ALA A 154 12.63 15.05 3.05
N LEU A 155 13.66 14.20 3.01
CA LEU A 155 14.42 13.79 4.19
C LEU A 155 15.22 14.95 4.77
N GLN A 156 15.95 15.71 3.96
CA GLN A 156 16.78 16.84 4.42
C GLN A 156 15.95 17.97 5.07
N ARG A 157 14.67 18.09 4.71
CA ARG A 157 13.77 19.10 5.29
C ARG A 157 13.08 18.64 6.57
N SER A 158 13.13 17.34 6.90
CA SER A 158 12.46 16.78 8.06
C SER A 158 13.28 16.95 9.33
N GLN A 159 12.65 17.41 10.41
CA GLN A 159 13.30 17.49 11.73
C GLN A 159 13.62 16.11 12.34
N ALA A 160 13.01 15.05 11.82
CA ALA A 160 13.28 13.68 12.26
C ALA A 160 14.54 13.07 11.61
N VAL A 161 15.20 13.79 10.71
CA VAL A 161 16.38 13.33 9.98
C VAL A 161 17.53 14.30 10.22
N SER A 162 18.71 13.76 10.52
CA SER A 162 19.96 14.52 10.64
C SER A 162 21.00 14.01 9.65
N ASP A 163 22.04 14.78 9.40
CA ASP A 163 23.28 14.32 8.77
C ASP A 163 24.22 13.58 9.75
N GLY A 164 23.76 13.43 11.00
CA GLY A 164 24.47 12.77 12.10
C GLY A 164 25.10 13.74 13.10
N THR A 165 25.09 15.04 12.80
CA THR A 165 25.62 16.10 13.68
C THR A 165 24.69 16.39 14.87
N THR A 166 23.39 16.18 14.70
CA THR A 166 22.37 16.39 15.73
C THR A 166 21.68 15.08 16.11
N PRO A 167 21.15 14.95 17.34
CA PRO A 167 20.29 13.82 17.69
C PRO A 167 19.01 13.83 16.86
N ALA A 168 18.83 12.82 16.03
CA ALA A 168 17.59 12.55 15.29
C ALA A 168 17.41 11.03 15.17
N PRO A 169 16.17 10.51 15.05
CA PRO A 169 15.91 9.07 14.93
C PRO A 169 16.47 8.48 13.63
N LEU A 170 16.51 9.27 12.56
CA LEU A 170 17.07 8.90 11.26
C LEU A 170 18.33 9.70 10.96
N VAL A 171 19.28 9.06 10.27
CA VAL A 171 20.49 9.71 9.76
C VAL A 171 20.60 9.49 8.26
N LEU A 172 20.75 10.58 7.50
CA LEU A 172 20.98 10.57 6.06
C LEU A 172 22.46 10.84 5.78
N ASN A 173 23.15 9.90 5.13
CA ASN A 173 24.53 10.05 4.69
C ASN A 173 24.64 9.72 3.20
N GLY A 174 24.76 10.75 2.36
CA GLY A 174 24.67 10.61 0.91
C GLY A 174 23.30 10.09 0.49
N THR A 175 23.24 8.93 -0.16
CA THR A 175 21.98 8.26 -0.54
C THR A 175 21.51 7.23 0.49
N ARG A 176 22.21 7.07 1.61
CA ARG A 176 21.92 6.02 2.58
C ARG A 176 21.19 6.58 3.79
N LEU A 177 20.06 5.95 4.11
CA LEU A 177 19.23 6.28 5.27
C LEU A 177 19.39 5.21 6.35
N TYR A 178 19.73 5.65 7.56
CA TYR A 178 20.03 4.81 8.72
C TYR A 178 19.05 5.09 9.85
N LEU A 179 18.79 4.08 10.68
CA LEU A 179 18.36 4.34 12.06
C LEU A 179 19.57 4.81 12.87
N ARG A 180 19.42 5.81 13.74
CA ARG A 180 20.52 6.43 14.49
C ARG A 180 21.46 5.46 15.22
N ARG A 181 20.93 4.36 15.76
CA ARG A 181 21.72 3.35 16.47
C ARG A 181 22.73 2.60 15.58
N PHE A 182 22.51 2.60 14.27
CA PHE A 182 23.28 1.84 13.29
C PHE A 182 24.21 2.69 12.43
N TRP A 183 24.28 4.01 12.69
CA TRP A 183 25.22 4.96 12.09
C TRP A 183 26.28 5.34 13.11
#